data_AF-A0A4Q2YUL6-F1
#
_entry.id   AF-A0A4Q2YUL6-F1
#
_cell.length_a   1.000
_cell.length_b   1.000
_cell.length_c   1.000
_cell.angle_alpha   90.00
_cell.angle_beta   90.00
_cell.angle_gamma   90.00
#
_symmetry.space_group_name_H-M   'P 1'
#
loop_
_entity.id
_entity.type
_entity.pdbx_description
1 polymer ?
#
loop_
_entity_poly.entity_id
_entity_poly.type
_entity_poly.pdbx_seq_one_letter_code
_entity_poly.pdbx_strand_id
1 'polypeptide(L)'
;MKAKYALLGLFVVCNFSMSTVQAATYTWDSNNTGAPVAFDGAGVWTAANNFHNGTASITWPTGTAVTDIAAFGNITSVPVGLPGSITFTTPISAGGLNFNPYYAVAGKYTITGGAGGSLQLNGTPAITMTTHPVRPFARIDAVLAGTAGFDVVSSTGGILELGGTANTITGGIRLQGGSSLSISSEANLGGSGNGLTFAGTSTLIARNAGANHAIPSSRAIIIADGATARFDVQHSTATGNPPLSLTLSAPLTQASGTASLRKEGAGNLILNAGATYTGPTTIRQGTLTLNFANTVSPAAPLTNLINPASSLRLAGGTLAVSGLTSVNNSQTFSGTTIAPGPSGLVSSIGVNGNTSVDLGAITREAGGTLNISTIVAGTGYVTSTPAVNGILGGYATVANNDWATVTGGNLAAYSGYQTGTD
;
A
#
# COMPACT_ATOMS: atom_id res chain seq x y z
N MET A 1 66.71 -48.80 2.64
CA MET A 1 65.96 -47.65 3.19
C MET A 1 65.89 -46.56 2.12
N LYS A 2 64.72 -46.31 1.54
CA LYS A 2 64.48 -45.20 0.59
C LYS A 2 63.65 -44.14 1.32
N ALA A 3 64.18 -42.94 1.49
CA ALA A 3 63.46 -41.80 2.04
C ALA A 3 62.67 -41.09 0.93
N LYS A 4 61.38 -40.83 1.18
CA LYS A 4 60.50 -40.03 0.32
C LYS A 4 60.60 -38.57 0.74
N TYR A 5 60.88 -37.67 -0.21
CA TYR A 5 60.74 -36.22 -0.03
C TYR A 5 59.29 -35.83 -0.34
N ALA A 6 58.62 -35.14 0.58
CA ALA A 6 57.33 -34.49 0.35
C ALA A 6 57.57 -32.98 0.19
N LEU A 7 57.20 -32.45 -0.97
CA LEU A 7 57.25 -31.03 -1.31
C LEU A 7 56.00 -30.35 -0.72
N LEU A 8 56.16 -29.44 0.24
CA LEU A 8 55.07 -28.68 0.84
C LEU A 8 54.88 -27.37 0.05
N GLY A 9 53.83 -27.29 -0.76
CA GLY A 9 53.48 -26.09 -1.52
C GLY A 9 52.85 -25.02 -0.62
N LEU A 10 53.51 -23.87 -0.51
CA LEU A 10 53.00 -22.67 0.18
C LEU A 10 51.96 -21.97 -0.73
N PHE A 11 50.67 -22.14 -0.42
CA PHE A 11 49.59 -21.39 -1.06
C PHE A 11 49.44 -20.02 -0.36
N VAL A 12 49.89 -18.95 -1.02
CA VAL A 12 49.60 -17.58 -0.58
C VAL A 12 48.19 -17.23 -1.04
N VAL A 13 47.23 -17.21 -0.12
CA VAL A 13 45.89 -16.67 -0.36
C VAL A 13 45.97 -15.15 -0.19
N CYS A 14 46.10 -14.43 -1.31
CA CYS A 14 45.91 -12.98 -1.32
C CYS A 14 44.42 -12.69 -1.08
N ASN A 15 44.05 -12.34 0.15
CA ASN A 15 42.77 -11.72 0.45
C ASN A 15 42.74 -10.33 -0.21
N PHE A 16 42.15 -10.23 -1.40
CA PHE A 16 41.61 -8.96 -1.86
C PHE A 16 40.38 -8.67 -1.02
N SER A 17 40.53 -7.88 0.06
CA SER A 17 39.40 -7.17 0.63
C SER A 17 38.90 -6.18 -0.43
N MET A 18 37.91 -6.58 -1.22
CA MET A 18 37.12 -5.60 -1.95
C MET A 18 36.50 -4.69 -0.89
N SER A 19 37.06 -3.49 -0.71
CA SER A 19 36.37 -2.45 0.01
C SER A 19 35.10 -2.16 -0.79
N THR A 20 33.95 -2.60 -0.31
CA THR A 20 32.69 -2.04 -0.77
C THR A 20 32.77 -0.56 -0.43
N VAL A 21 32.95 0.30 -1.43
CA VAL A 21 32.87 1.75 -1.24
C VAL A 21 31.47 1.99 -0.69
N GLN A 22 31.41 2.41 0.57
CA GLN A 22 30.16 2.76 1.22
C GLN A 22 29.58 3.97 0.48
N ALA A 23 28.28 3.92 0.15
CA ALA A 23 27.57 5.04 -0.42
C ALA A 23 27.74 6.29 0.47
N ALA A 24 28.24 7.38 -0.09
CA ALA A 24 28.28 8.66 0.60
C ALA A 24 26.89 9.31 0.57
N THR A 25 26.61 10.20 1.52
CA THR A 25 25.39 11.03 1.49
C THR A 25 25.79 12.49 1.30
N TYR A 26 25.19 13.14 0.30
CA TYR A 26 25.41 14.56 0.02
C TYR A 26 24.10 15.34 0.16
N THR A 27 24.15 16.50 0.81
CA THR A 27 22.96 17.29 1.13
C THR A 27 22.74 18.38 0.09
N TRP A 28 21.53 18.51 -0.43
CA TRP A 28 21.12 19.54 -1.38
C TRP A 28 21.45 20.94 -0.88
N ASP A 29 22.10 21.72 -1.73
CA ASP A 29 22.53 23.09 -1.44
C ASP A 29 22.14 24.00 -2.60
N SER A 30 20.94 24.59 -2.52
CA SER A 30 20.36 25.33 -3.65
C SER A 30 21.01 26.70 -3.90
N ASN A 31 21.73 27.26 -2.93
CA ASN A 31 22.30 28.61 -3.06
C ASN A 31 23.74 28.63 -3.56
N ASN A 32 24.44 27.47 -3.57
CA ASN A 32 25.82 27.32 -4.04
C ASN A 32 26.77 28.40 -3.46
N THR A 33 26.49 28.84 -2.24
CA THR A 33 27.41 29.67 -1.48
C THR A 33 28.21 28.71 -0.63
N GLY A 34 29.54 28.71 -0.72
CA GLY A 34 30.42 27.84 0.09
C GLY A 34 30.38 28.10 1.61
N ALA A 35 29.24 28.56 2.11
CA ALA A 35 28.87 28.68 3.50
C ALA A 35 28.83 27.29 4.16
N PRO A 36 29.07 27.21 5.48
CA PRO A 36 29.26 25.95 6.19
C PRO A 36 28.00 25.07 6.31
N VAL A 37 26.86 25.47 5.75
CA VAL A 37 25.56 24.80 5.92
C VAL A 37 24.79 24.79 4.60
N ALA A 38 24.31 23.61 4.22
CA ALA A 38 23.49 23.40 3.03
C ALA A 38 22.17 24.19 3.08
N PHE A 39 21.75 24.74 1.93
CA PHE A 39 20.56 25.60 1.82
C PHE A 39 19.40 24.92 1.09
N ASP A 40 18.20 24.96 1.66
CA ASP A 40 16.99 24.39 1.05
C ASP A 40 16.42 25.29 -0.05
N GLY A 41 15.79 24.69 -1.06
CA GLY A 41 15.12 25.48 -2.09
C GLY A 41 15.01 24.81 -3.44
N ALA A 42 14.53 25.58 -4.41
CA ALA A 42 14.43 25.15 -5.79
C ALA A 42 15.79 25.25 -6.50
N GLY A 43 16.01 24.41 -7.51
CA GLY A 43 17.22 24.50 -8.32
C GLY A 43 17.33 23.39 -9.37
N VAL A 44 18.51 23.28 -9.97
CA VAL A 44 18.83 22.28 -11.00
C VAL A 44 19.84 21.31 -10.42
N TRP A 45 19.54 20.00 -10.40
CA TRP A 45 20.40 18.96 -9.81
C TRP A 45 21.76 18.85 -10.50
N THR A 46 21.85 19.16 -11.78
CA THR A 46 23.11 19.08 -12.52
C THR A 46 23.94 20.35 -12.48
N ALA A 47 23.51 21.39 -11.75
CA ALA A 47 24.31 22.59 -11.54
C ALA A 47 25.60 22.25 -10.75
N ALA A 48 26.67 23.00 -11.00
CA ALA A 48 27.89 22.82 -10.23
C ALA A 48 27.66 23.20 -8.75
N ASN A 49 28.29 22.46 -7.83
CA ASN A 49 28.37 22.82 -6.41
C ASN A 49 27.01 23.00 -5.70
N ASN A 50 26.01 22.20 -6.07
CA ASN A 50 24.66 22.22 -5.50
C ASN A 50 24.39 21.07 -4.50
N PHE A 51 25.44 20.39 -4.07
CA PHE A 51 25.41 19.42 -2.99
C PHE A 51 26.53 19.73 -1.99
N HIS A 52 26.32 19.45 -0.72
CA HIS A 52 27.30 19.65 0.33
C HIS A 52 27.71 18.30 0.92
N ASN A 53 29.01 18.05 1.06
CA ASN A 53 29.57 16.81 1.62
C ASN A 53 29.89 16.89 3.12
N GLY A 54 29.51 18.00 3.77
CA GLY A 54 29.82 18.30 5.16
C GLY A 54 31.00 19.25 5.35
N THR A 55 31.85 19.41 4.35
CA THR A 55 33.00 20.34 4.40
C THR A 55 33.00 21.38 3.28
N ALA A 56 32.45 21.05 2.12
CA ALA A 56 32.36 21.95 0.97
C ALA A 56 31.15 21.61 0.09
N SER A 57 30.74 22.60 -0.71
CA SER A 57 29.84 22.40 -1.84
C SER A 57 30.59 21.68 -2.97
N ILE A 58 29.95 20.69 -3.57
CA ILE A 58 30.43 19.78 -4.59
C ILE A 58 29.38 19.61 -5.68
N THR A 59 29.83 19.24 -6.88
CA THR A 59 28.94 18.78 -7.95
C THR A 59 28.54 17.33 -7.68
N TRP A 60 27.27 16.99 -7.93
CA TRP A 60 26.79 15.61 -7.83
C TRP A 60 27.66 14.66 -8.67
N PRO A 61 28.07 13.49 -8.14
CA PRO A 61 28.83 12.51 -8.90
C PRO A 61 28.13 12.11 -10.20
N THR A 62 28.88 12.09 -11.31
CA THR A 62 28.36 11.74 -12.63
C THR A 62 28.73 10.31 -13.01
N GLY A 63 27.89 9.66 -13.83
CA GLY A 63 28.10 8.28 -14.31
C GLY A 63 26.89 7.40 -14.01
N THR A 64 26.88 6.19 -14.58
CA THR A 64 25.72 5.27 -14.50
C THR A 64 25.76 4.35 -13.27
N ALA A 65 26.88 4.29 -12.56
CA ALA A 65 27.11 3.38 -11.42
C ALA A 65 27.11 4.11 -10.06
N VAL A 66 26.63 5.36 -10.00
CA VAL A 66 26.57 6.13 -8.76
C VAL A 66 25.64 5.44 -7.77
N THR A 67 26.16 5.18 -6.57
CA THR A 67 25.42 4.60 -5.43
C THR A 67 25.29 5.57 -4.26
N ASP A 68 25.73 6.82 -4.43
CA ASP A 68 25.61 7.85 -3.40
C ASP A 68 24.17 8.30 -3.19
N ILE A 69 23.87 8.80 -2.00
CA ILE A 69 22.54 9.18 -1.54
C ILE A 69 22.38 10.70 -1.60
N ALA A 70 21.33 11.17 -2.27
CA ALA A 70 20.97 12.58 -2.29
C ALA A 70 20.03 12.88 -1.12
N ALA A 71 20.47 13.73 -0.20
CA ALA A 71 19.66 14.20 0.91
C ALA A 71 19.09 15.59 0.64
N PHE A 72 17.82 15.81 0.93
CA PHE A 72 17.12 17.08 0.78
C PHE A 72 16.64 17.53 2.15
N GLY A 73 17.07 18.70 2.60
CA GLY A 73 16.83 19.21 3.96
C GLY A 73 17.76 18.62 5.02
N ASN A 74 17.79 19.24 6.20
CA ASN A 74 18.60 18.82 7.35
C ASN A 74 17.80 18.96 8.66
N ILE A 75 17.94 17.95 9.53
CA ILE A 75 17.16 17.75 10.75
C ILE A 75 17.76 18.45 11.99
N THR A 76 19.02 18.92 11.90
CA THR A 76 19.82 19.34 13.08
C THR A 76 20.18 20.83 13.13
N SER A 77 20.13 21.53 12.00
CA SER A 77 20.41 22.97 11.91
C SER A 77 19.44 23.56 10.90
N VAL A 78 18.84 24.72 11.18
CA VAL A 78 17.92 25.41 10.26
C VAL A 78 18.60 25.58 8.90
N PRO A 79 18.27 24.78 7.88
CA PRO A 79 18.60 25.16 6.52
C PRO A 79 17.69 26.35 6.26
N VAL A 80 18.28 27.50 5.99
CA VAL A 80 17.50 28.64 5.52
C VAL A 80 16.90 28.23 4.16
N GLY A 81 15.59 28.37 3.99
CA GLY A 81 14.88 27.96 2.77
C GLY A 81 13.63 27.13 3.03
N LEU A 82 12.73 27.07 2.04
CA LEU A 82 11.55 26.20 2.04
C LEU A 82 11.82 25.00 1.11
N PRO A 83 11.23 23.82 1.36
CA PRO A 83 11.26 22.74 0.39
C PRO A 83 10.83 23.24 -1.01
N GLY A 84 11.62 22.90 -2.02
CA GLY A 84 11.48 23.45 -3.37
C GLY A 84 11.42 22.41 -4.48
N SER A 85 11.34 22.91 -5.72
CA SER A 85 11.37 22.07 -6.93
C SER A 85 12.81 21.90 -7.41
N ILE A 86 13.29 20.65 -7.43
CA ILE A 86 14.59 20.28 -7.98
C ILE A 86 14.38 19.66 -9.35
N THR A 87 15.01 20.24 -10.36
CA THR A 87 14.83 19.84 -11.76
C THR A 87 16.10 19.26 -12.37
N PHE A 88 15.96 18.39 -13.37
CA PHE A 88 17.06 17.95 -14.22
C PHE A 88 16.53 17.55 -15.60
N THR A 89 17.35 17.70 -16.63
CA THR A 89 17.00 17.37 -18.03
C THR A 89 17.82 16.23 -18.61
N THR A 90 18.89 15.84 -17.94
CA THR A 90 19.73 14.69 -18.30
C THR A 90 19.57 13.58 -17.27
N PRO A 91 19.78 12.31 -17.64
CA PRO A 91 19.75 11.21 -16.69
C PRO A 91 20.68 11.43 -15.48
N ILE A 92 20.19 11.06 -14.29
CA ILE A 92 20.93 11.10 -13.03
C ILE A 92 20.94 9.69 -12.44
N SER A 93 22.08 9.26 -11.87
CA SER A 93 22.17 8.04 -11.07
C SER A 93 22.36 8.38 -9.60
N ALA A 94 21.70 7.61 -8.73
CA ALA A 94 21.83 7.69 -7.27
C ALA A 94 21.61 6.31 -6.65
N GLY A 95 22.16 6.08 -5.46
CA GLY A 95 21.84 4.89 -4.66
C GLY A 95 20.69 5.09 -3.69
N GLY A 96 20.11 6.29 -3.61
CA GLY A 96 18.96 6.55 -2.76
C GLY A 96 18.66 8.03 -2.63
N LEU A 97 17.51 8.34 -2.03
CA LEU A 97 17.07 9.69 -1.72
C LEU A 97 16.68 9.76 -0.25
N ASN A 98 17.09 10.82 0.45
CA ASN A 98 16.62 11.12 1.79
C ASN A 98 15.88 12.45 1.77
N PHE A 99 14.63 12.46 2.22
CA PHE A 99 13.82 13.68 2.35
C PHE A 99 13.63 13.99 3.83
N ASN A 100 14.20 15.13 4.24
CA ASN A 100 14.30 15.63 5.61
C ASN A 100 13.77 17.07 5.71
N PRO A 101 12.50 17.35 5.38
CA PRO A 101 11.98 18.72 5.39
C PRO A 101 12.04 19.35 6.79
N TYR A 102 12.36 20.64 6.86
CA TYR A 102 12.45 21.38 8.11
C TYR A 102 11.12 21.44 8.88
N TYR A 103 11.19 21.36 10.22
CA TYR A 103 10.06 21.07 11.11
C TYR A 103 8.97 22.16 11.19
N ALA A 104 9.22 23.37 10.73
CA ALA A 104 8.24 24.47 10.86
C ALA A 104 7.40 24.70 9.60
N VAL A 105 7.59 23.89 8.55
CA VAL A 105 7.00 24.16 7.23
C VAL A 105 6.36 22.90 6.66
N ALA A 106 5.07 22.99 6.29
CA ALA A 106 4.35 21.94 5.54
C ALA A 106 4.77 21.89 4.05
N GLY A 107 6.06 22.04 3.78
CA GLY A 107 6.62 22.11 2.43
C GLY A 107 6.89 20.72 1.85
N LYS A 108 6.88 20.64 0.52
CA LYS A 108 7.15 19.43 -0.24
C LYS A 108 8.34 19.64 -1.17
N TYR A 109 9.30 18.71 -1.16
CA TYR A 109 10.25 18.60 -2.26
C TYR A 109 9.57 17.97 -3.47
N THR A 110 9.75 18.59 -4.63
CA THR A 110 9.32 18.01 -5.90
C THR A 110 10.55 17.79 -6.77
N ILE A 111 10.80 16.54 -7.14
CA ILE A 111 11.88 16.16 -8.03
C ILE A 111 11.29 16.02 -9.43
N THR A 112 11.72 16.83 -10.40
CA THR A 112 11.16 16.83 -11.76
C THR A 112 12.23 16.51 -12.79
N GLY A 113 12.01 15.41 -13.52
CA GLY A 113 12.78 15.08 -14.71
C GLY A 113 12.12 15.74 -15.92
N GLY A 114 12.77 16.73 -16.52
CA GLY A 114 12.36 17.32 -17.78
C GLY A 114 12.46 16.32 -18.94
N ALA A 115 12.29 16.80 -20.17
CA ALA A 115 12.43 15.94 -21.35
C ALA A 115 13.83 15.29 -21.40
N GLY A 116 13.87 13.95 -21.33
CA GLY A 116 15.12 13.17 -21.30
C GLY A 116 15.70 12.90 -19.90
N GLY A 117 15.10 13.46 -18.84
CA GLY A 117 15.51 13.23 -17.46
C GLY A 117 14.93 11.93 -16.89
N SER A 118 15.79 10.97 -16.57
CA SER A 118 15.45 9.82 -15.72
C SER A 118 16.29 9.82 -14.44
N LEU A 119 15.72 9.30 -13.35
CA LEU A 119 16.43 9.04 -12.12
C LEU A 119 16.66 7.53 -12.00
N GLN A 120 17.90 7.11 -12.27
CA GLN A 120 18.34 5.73 -12.15
C GLN A 120 18.76 5.43 -10.72
N LEU A 121 18.11 4.43 -10.12
CA LEU A 121 18.41 3.95 -8.77
C LEU A 121 19.30 2.70 -8.83
N ASN A 122 20.45 2.74 -8.16
CA ASN A 122 21.48 1.69 -8.18
C ASN A 122 21.81 1.14 -6.79
N GLY A 123 22.46 -0.02 -6.73
CA GLY A 123 22.86 -0.64 -5.46
C GLY A 123 21.66 -1.24 -4.74
N THR A 124 21.42 -0.81 -3.50
CA THR A 124 20.25 -1.20 -2.69
C THR A 124 19.40 0.04 -2.39
N PRO A 125 18.58 0.51 -3.35
CA PRO A 125 18.03 1.85 -3.25
C PRO A 125 17.00 2.01 -2.15
N ALA A 126 17.10 3.11 -1.41
CA ALA A 126 16.08 3.53 -0.46
C ALA A 126 15.67 4.97 -0.75
N ILE A 127 14.35 5.20 -0.76
CA ILE A 127 13.76 6.52 -0.69
C ILE A 127 13.22 6.69 0.73
N THR A 128 13.97 7.43 1.53
CA THR A 128 13.72 7.61 2.96
C THR A 128 13.02 8.92 3.21
N MET A 129 11.92 8.85 3.95
CA MET A 129 11.16 9.98 4.47
C MET A 129 11.37 10.04 5.97
N THR A 130 12.40 10.76 6.38
CA THR A 130 12.87 10.82 7.77
C THR A 130 12.30 12.04 8.49
N THR A 131 12.08 11.86 9.80
CA THR A 131 11.95 12.91 10.81
C THR A 131 10.97 14.05 10.49
N HIS A 132 9.69 13.86 10.83
CA HIS A 132 8.86 15.00 11.21
C HIS A 132 7.62 14.55 12.03
N PRO A 133 7.20 15.27 13.11
CA PRO A 133 5.88 15.10 13.73
C PRO A 133 4.68 15.43 12.82
N VAL A 134 4.87 16.19 11.74
CA VAL A 134 3.88 16.37 10.67
C VAL A 134 4.33 15.50 9.48
N ARG A 135 3.43 14.78 8.80
CA ARG A 135 3.82 13.70 7.86
C ARG A 135 4.77 14.21 6.75
N PRO A 136 6.04 13.75 6.67
CA PRO A 136 6.96 14.21 5.62
C PRO A 136 6.44 13.80 4.24
N PHE A 137 6.54 14.70 3.27
CA PHE A 137 5.97 14.53 1.93
C PHE A 137 6.99 14.89 0.85
N ALA A 138 7.17 14.00 -0.12
CA ALA A 138 7.96 14.25 -1.33
C ALA A 138 7.19 13.80 -2.56
N ARG A 139 7.41 14.48 -3.68
CA ARG A 139 6.89 14.09 -4.98
C ARG A 139 8.03 13.87 -5.98
N ILE A 140 7.92 12.81 -6.77
CA ILE A 140 8.83 12.55 -7.89
C ILE A 140 8.00 12.57 -9.18
N ASP A 141 8.19 13.62 -9.97
CA ASP A 141 7.71 13.80 -11.35
C ASP A 141 8.86 13.53 -12.33
N ALA A 142 9.47 12.36 -12.23
CA ALA A 142 10.55 11.91 -13.11
C ALA A 142 10.38 10.42 -13.39
N VAL A 143 10.97 9.92 -14.49
CA VAL A 143 11.04 8.48 -14.73
C VAL A 143 12.01 7.86 -13.72
N LEU A 144 11.50 7.08 -12.79
CA LEU A 144 12.31 6.17 -11.96
C LEU A 144 12.72 4.96 -12.80
N ALA A 145 14.02 4.71 -12.87
CA ALA A 145 14.64 3.62 -13.63
C ALA A 145 15.62 2.83 -12.75
N GLY A 146 16.04 1.66 -13.24
CA GLY A 146 16.95 0.76 -12.52
C GLY A 146 16.36 -0.65 -12.39
N THR A 147 17.19 -1.61 -12.02
CA THR A 147 16.81 -3.03 -11.92
C THR A 147 16.85 -3.59 -10.50
N ALA A 148 17.40 -2.82 -9.55
CA ALA A 148 17.54 -3.23 -8.16
C ALA A 148 16.25 -3.10 -7.33
N GLY A 149 15.22 -2.45 -7.88
CA GLY A 149 14.05 -2.03 -7.11
C GLY A 149 14.37 -0.86 -6.20
N PHE A 150 13.47 -0.57 -5.26
CA PHE A 150 13.74 0.37 -4.17
C PHE A 150 12.82 0.16 -2.97
N ASP A 151 13.34 0.53 -1.81
CA ASP A 151 12.58 0.60 -0.57
C ASP A 151 11.98 2.00 -0.40
N VAL A 152 10.72 2.10 0.03
CA VAL A 152 10.14 3.33 0.55
C VAL A 152 10.12 3.22 2.06
N VAL A 153 10.91 4.05 2.73
CA VAL A 153 11.14 3.99 4.17
C VAL A 153 10.57 5.24 4.82
N SER A 154 9.86 5.08 5.93
CA SER A 154 9.55 6.21 6.81
C SER A 154 9.58 5.75 8.26
N SER A 155 9.88 6.64 9.19
CA SER A 155 9.76 6.36 10.63
C SER A 155 8.51 6.98 11.26
N THR A 156 7.78 7.83 10.54
CA THR A 156 6.64 8.61 11.07
C THR A 156 5.42 8.67 10.15
N GLY A 157 5.32 7.78 9.15
CA GLY A 157 4.16 7.73 8.24
C GLY A 157 4.19 8.78 7.13
N GLY A 158 5.39 9.08 6.61
CA GLY A 158 5.61 9.92 5.44
C GLY A 158 5.03 9.36 4.14
N ILE A 159 4.79 10.26 3.18
CA ILE A 159 4.17 9.96 1.89
C ILE A 159 5.15 10.29 0.75
N LEU A 160 5.55 9.25 0.03
CA LEU A 160 6.16 9.40 -1.29
C LEU A 160 5.06 9.44 -2.35
N GLU A 161 4.93 10.54 -3.07
CA GLU A 161 4.05 10.68 -4.22
C GLU A 161 4.83 10.43 -5.50
N LEU A 162 4.40 9.45 -6.28
CA LEU A 162 4.85 9.29 -7.66
C LEU A 162 3.90 10.07 -8.56
N GLY A 163 4.49 10.93 -9.38
CA GLY A 163 3.80 11.82 -10.31
C GLY A 163 3.08 11.11 -11.45
N GLY A 164 2.64 11.86 -12.47
CA GLY A 164 1.95 11.29 -13.63
C GLY A 164 2.84 10.48 -14.58
N THR A 165 4.16 10.47 -14.35
CA THR A 165 5.14 9.83 -15.23
C THR A 165 5.15 8.30 -15.03
N ALA A 166 5.14 7.55 -16.13
CA ALA A 166 5.32 6.11 -16.12
C ALA A 166 6.78 5.76 -15.76
N ASN A 167 6.95 4.87 -14.78
CA ASN A 167 8.26 4.44 -14.34
C ASN A 167 8.70 3.17 -15.07
N THR A 168 10.00 3.00 -15.26
CA THR A 168 10.60 1.82 -15.93
C THR A 168 11.37 0.92 -14.97
N ILE A 169 11.46 1.32 -13.69
CA ILE A 169 12.11 0.53 -12.64
C ILE A 169 11.54 -0.89 -12.54
N THR A 170 12.44 -1.85 -12.34
CA THR A 170 12.17 -3.26 -12.02
C THR A 170 12.89 -3.64 -10.73
N GLY A 171 12.79 -4.91 -10.29
CA GLY A 171 13.44 -5.44 -9.07
C GLY A 171 12.57 -5.41 -7.82
N GLY A 172 11.47 -4.66 -7.83
CA GLY A 172 10.44 -4.59 -6.80
C GLY A 172 10.37 -3.23 -6.11
N ILE A 173 9.23 -2.95 -5.50
CA ILE A 173 9.04 -1.84 -4.56
C ILE A 173 8.71 -2.44 -3.21
N ARG A 174 9.40 -2.04 -2.15
CA ARG A 174 9.10 -2.49 -0.80
C ARG A 174 8.76 -1.31 0.10
N LEU A 175 7.57 -1.31 0.66
CA LEU A 175 7.12 -0.30 1.62
C LEU A 175 7.45 -0.77 3.04
N GLN A 176 8.19 0.03 3.82
CA GLN A 176 8.62 -0.35 5.16
C GLN A 176 8.63 0.83 6.15
N GLY A 177 8.68 0.50 7.45
CA GLY A 177 8.65 1.49 8.55
C GLY A 177 7.31 2.24 8.70
N GLY A 178 6.27 1.76 8.03
CA GLY A 178 4.97 2.43 7.97
C GLY A 178 4.90 3.59 7.00
N SER A 179 5.78 3.58 6.00
CA SER A 179 5.71 4.47 4.85
C SER A 179 4.40 4.36 4.08
N SER A 180 4.10 5.43 3.35
CA SER A 180 3.01 5.48 2.40
C SER A 180 3.56 5.79 1.00
N LEU A 181 3.17 4.99 0.02
CA LEU A 181 3.42 5.25 -1.40
C LEU A 181 2.11 5.66 -2.05
N SER A 182 2.10 6.81 -2.69
CA SER A 182 0.98 7.31 -3.44
C SER A 182 1.20 7.19 -4.93
N ILE A 183 0.20 6.66 -5.63
CA ILE A 183 0.19 6.51 -7.09
C ILE A 183 -1.01 7.19 -7.73
N SER A 184 -0.79 7.68 -8.94
CA SER A 184 -1.79 8.25 -9.86
C SER A 184 -2.14 7.35 -11.05
N SER A 185 -1.33 6.32 -11.28
CA SER A 185 -1.61 5.19 -12.17
C SER A 185 -0.79 3.97 -11.77
N GLU A 186 -1.15 2.78 -12.26
CA GLU A 186 -0.38 1.55 -12.08
C GLU A 186 1.02 1.63 -12.73
N ALA A 187 1.18 2.46 -13.77
CA ALA A 187 2.47 2.70 -14.42
C ALA A 187 3.48 3.40 -13.50
N ASN A 188 3.02 4.04 -12.41
CA ASN A 188 3.92 4.55 -11.39
C ASN A 188 4.68 3.44 -10.64
N LEU A 189 4.14 2.22 -10.59
CA LEU A 189 4.78 1.10 -9.91
C LEU A 189 5.92 0.46 -10.73
N GLY A 190 6.30 1.05 -11.87
CA GLY A 190 7.37 0.54 -12.71
C GLY A 190 6.88 -0.47 -13.75
N GLY A 191 7.81 -1.25 -14.30
CA GLY A 191 7.53 -2.27 -15.31
C GLY A 191 6.39 -3.22 -14.91
N SER A 192 5.71 -3.84 -15.87
CA SER A 192 4.44 -4.58 -15.66
C SER A 192 4.50 -5.72 -14.63
N GLY A 193 5.69 -6.28 -14.37
CA GLY A 193 5.94 -7.31 -13.37
C GLY A 193 6.67 -6.83 -12.11
N ASN A 194 6.88 -5.53 -11.95
CA ASN A 194 7.64 -4.97 -10.82
C ASN A 194 6.86 -5.15 -9.51
N GLY A 195 7.23 -6.14 -8.70
CA GLY A 195 6.47 -6.55 -7.52
C GLY A 195 6.32 -5.45 -6.48
N LEU A 196 5.30 -5.55 -5.63
CA LEU A 196 5.05 -4.66 -4.50
C LEU A 196 5.05 -5.47 -3.20
N THR A 197 5.89 -5.10 -2.24
CA THR A 197 5.98 -5.75 -0.93
C THR A 197 5.61 -4.79 0.18
N PHE A 198 4.65 -5.18 1.03
CA PHE A 198 4.31 -4.48 2.25
C PHE A 198 5.06 -5.10 3.43
N ALA A 199 5.90 -4.32 4.08
CA ALA A 199 6.58 -4.67 5.32
C ALA A 199 6.16 -3.72 6.46
N GLY A 200 6.05 -4.27 7.67
CA GLY A 200 5.44 -3.57 8.78
C GLY A 200 4.02 -3.10 8.43
N THR A 201 3.59 -1.97 8.98
CA THR A 201 2.25 -1.42 8.69
C THR A 201 2.32 -0.29 7.67
N SER A 202 2.43 -0.62 6.39
CA SER A 202 2.66 0.33 5.29
C SER A 202 1.42 0.52 4.39
N THR A 203 1.39 1.62 3.63
CA THR A 203 0.21 2.06 2.88
C THR A 203 0.48 2.27 1.41
N LEU A 204 -0.36 1.70 0.54
CA LEU A 204 -0.51 2.15 -0.83
C LEU A 204 -1.73 3.07 -0.91
N ILE A 205 -1.50 4.29 -1.37
CA ILE A 205 -2.54 5.30 -1.59
C ILE A 205 -2.83 5.34 -3.09
N ALA A 206 -4.05 4.99 -3.48
CA ALA A 206 -4.52 5.16 -4.84
C ALA A 206 -5.28 6.49 -4.94
N ARG A 207 -4.71 7.46 -5.68
CA ARG A 207 -5.31 8.78 -5.89
C ARG A 207 -5.47 9.03 -7.39
N ASN A 208 -6.67 9.31 -7.87
CA ASN A 208 -6.88 9.86 -9.21
C ASN A 208 -8.30 10.42 -9.29
N ALA A 209 -8.46 11.64 -9.80
CA ALA A 209 -9.77 12.23 -10.01
C ALA A 209 -10.48 11.66 -11.26
N GLY A 210 -9.74 11.11 -12.23
CA GLY A 210 -10.24 10.80 -13.57
C GLY A 210 -10.37 9.33 -13.97
N ALA A 211 -9.77 8.37 -13.24
CA ALA A 211 -9.81 6.95 -13.64
C ALA A 211 -9.58 5.98 -12.47
N ASN A 212 -10.16 4.78 -12.59
CA ASN A 212 -9.87 3.64 -11.72
C ASN A 212 -8.45 3.11 -11.95
N HIS A 213 -7.88 2.48 -10.92
CA HIS A 213 -6.58 1.83 -10.97
C HIS A 213 -6.75 0.31 -11.08
N ALA A 214 -5.87 -0.34 -11.82
CA ALA A 214 -5.81 -1.80 -11.89
C ALA A 214 -4.37 -2.28 -11.76
N ILE A 215 -4.08 -3.05 -10.71
CA ILE A 215 -2.82 -3.78 -10.58
C ILE A 215 -2.97 -5.13 -11.28
N PRO A 216 -2.21 -5.38 -12.37
CA PRO A 216 -2.37 -6.58 -13.17
C PRO A 216 -1.87 -7.83 -12.43
N SER A 217 -2.32 -9.01 -12.88
CA SER A 217 -1.89 -10.30 -12.33
C SER A 217 -0.40 -10.59 -12.51
N SER A 218 0.28 -9.92 -13.45
CA SER A 218 1.72 -10.00 -13.65
C SER A 218 2.52 -9.39 -12.49
N ARG A 219 1.90 -8.55 -11.65
CA ARG A 219 2.56 -7.86 -10.56
C ARG A 219 2.31 -8.61 -9.25
N ALA A 220 3.34 -9.25 -8.71
CA ALA A 220 3.25 -9.87 -7.40
C ALA A 220 2.97 -8.83 -6.31
N ILE A 221 2.04 -9.11 -5.40
CA ILE A 221 1.75 -8.28 -4.23
C ILE A 221 1.96 -9.12 -2.98
N ILE A 222 3.00 -8.82 -2.22
CA ILE A 222 3.45 -9.62 -1.08
C ILE A 222 3.23 -8.83 0.22
N ILE A 223 2.72 -9.49 1.25
CA ILE A 223 2.64 -8.98 2.62
C ILE A 223 3.64 -9.78 3.45
N ALA A 224 4.64 -9.09 4.01
CA ALA A 224 5.66 -9.71 4.84
C ALA A 224 5.08 -10.24 6.17
N ASP A 225 5.85 -11.05 6.88
CA ASP A 225 5.45 -11.54 8.19
C ASP A 225 5.24 -10.40 9.20
N GLY A 226 4.20 -10.52 10.02
CA GLY A 226 3.72 -9.52 10.95
C GLY A 226 3.24 -8.21 10.31
N ALA A 227 3.20 -8.12 8.98
CA ALA A 227 2.87 -6.89 8.28
C ALA A 227 1.36 -6.68 8.11
N THR A 228 0.98 -5.41 7.96
CA THR A 228 -0.38 -5.01 7.57
C THR A 228 -0.28 -4.21 6.29
N ALA A 229 -0.80 -4.75 5.19
CA ALA A 229 -0.97 -3.99 3.95
C ALA A 229 -2.18 -3.08 4.09
N ARG A 230 -1.94 -1.76 4.08
CA ARG A 230 -3.00 -0.76 4.04
C ARG A 230 -3.22 -0.32 2.60
N PHE A 231 -4.48 -0.28 2.19
CA PHE A 231 -4.89 0.31 0.93
C PHE A 231 -5.81 1.48 1.24
N ASP A 232 -5.31 2.69 1.03
CA ASP A 232 -6.09 3.92 1.12
C ASP A 232 -6.54 4.28 -0.30
N VAL A 233 -7.77 3.88 -0.63
CA VAL A 233 -8.38 4.20 -1.92
C VAL A 233 -9.20 5.46 -1.71
N GLN A 234 -8.77 6.58 -2.28
CA GLN A 234 -9.39 7.87 -2.03
C GLN A 234 -10.77 7.98 -2.70
N HIS A 235 -11.53 9.03 -2.37
CA HIS A 235 -12.75 9.35 -3.11
C HIS A 235 -12.40 9.98 -4.47
N SER A 236 -13.19 9.71 -5.52
CA SER A 236 -13.08 10.51 -6.74
C SER A 236 -13.60 11.92 -6.43
N THR A 237 -12.78 12.96 -6.60
CA THR A 237 -13.21 14.34 -6.37
C THR A 237 -13.96 14.93 -7.56
N ALA A 238 -14.19 14.14 -8.62
CA ALA A 238 -14.97 14.56 -9.79
C ALA A 238 -16.48 14.44 -9.46
N THR A 239 -17.21 15.54 -9.59
CA THR A 239 -18.66 15.59 -9.39
C THR A 239 -19.37 14.57 -10.28
N GLY A 240 -20.16 13.66 -9.68
CA GLY A 240 -20.99 12.69 -10.40
C GLY A 240 -20.33 11.35 -10.75
N ASN A 241 -19.06 11.11 -10.37
CA ASN A 241 -18.40 9.84 -10.61
C ASN A 241 -18.54 8.91 -9.37
N PRO A 242 -18.69 7.57 -9.55
CA PRO A 242 -18.59 6.62 -8.44
C PRO A 242 -17.28 6.76 -7.64
N PRO A 243 -17.22 6.25 -6.39
CA PRO A 243 -15.97 6.15 -5.64
C PRO A 243 -14.87 5.48 -6.47
N LEU A 244 -13.66 6.04 -6.44
CA LEU A 244 -12.48 5.50 -7.12
C LEU A 244 -12.29 4.03 -6.76
N SER A 245 -12.02 3.18 -7.75
CA SER A 245 -11.70 1.77 -7.52
C SER A 245 -10.22 1.48 -7.74
N LEU A 246 -9.65 0.64 -6.89
CA LEU A 246 -8.37 -0.03 -7.08
C LEU A 246 -8.63 -1.53 -7.19
N THR A 247 -8.37 -2.11 -8.35
CA THR A 247 -8.52 -3.54 -8.62
C THR A 247 -7.20 -4.27 -8.48
N LEU A 248 -7.16 -5.34 -7.69
CA LEU A 248 -6.01 -6.23 -7.56
C LEU A 248 -6.30 -7.55 -8.27
N SER A 249 -5.67 -7.74 -9.43
CA SER A 249 -5.83 -8.96 -10.24
C SER A 249 -4.87 -10.08 -9.88
N ALA A 250 -3.80 -9.75 -9.14
CA ALA A 250 -2.90 -10.71 -8.51
C ALA A 250 -3.38 -11.05 -7.09
N PRO A 251 -3.10 -12.27 -6.60
CA PRO A 251 -3.36 -12.61 -5.20
C PRO A 251 -2.51 -11.75 -4.26
N LEU A 252 -3.09 -11.35 -3.12
CA LEU A 252 -2.33 -10.83 -1.99
C LEU A 252 -1.66 -12.01 -1.27
N THR A 253 -0.37 -12.18 -1.47
CA THR A 253 0.36 -13.33 -0.93
C THR A 253 1.05 -12.98 0.38
N GLN A 254 0.86 -13.83 1.38
CA GLN A 254 1.65 -13.78 2.61
C GLN A 254 3.00 -14.47 2.38
N ALA A 255 4.10 -13.81 2.78
CA ALA A 255 5.43 -14.41 2.70
C ALA A 255 5.65 -15.52 3.74
N SER A 256 5.26 -15.28 4.99
CA SER A 256 5.28 -16.24 6.11
C SER A 256 4.42 -15.74 7.28
N GLY A 257 4.22 -16.58 8.29
CA GLY A 257 3.61 -16.23 9.58
C GLY A 257 2.20 -15.63 9.50
N THR A 258 2.01 -14.41 10.02
CA THR A 258 0.70 -13.73 10.01
C THR A 258 0.78 -12.39 9.28
N ALA A 259 -0.21 -12.11 8.44
CA ALA A 259 -0.27 -10.91 7.60
C ALA A 259 -1.71 -10.41 7.57
N SER A 260 -1.91 -9.10 7.53
CA SER A 260 -3.24 -8.49 7.64
C SER A 260 -3.53 -7.55 6.47
N LEU A 261 -4.81 -7.41 6.14
CA LEU A 261 -5.30 -6.43 5.18
C LEU A 261 -6.06 -5.33 5.93
N ARG A 262 -5.80 -4.06 5.59
CA ARG A 262 -6.63 -2.94 6.04
C ARG A 262 -7.07 -2.07 4.87
N LYS A 263 -8.37 -1.94 4.68
CA LYS A 263 -8.99 -1.03 3.73
C LYS A 263 -9.32 0.30 4.41
N GLU A 264 -8.81 1.39 3.83
CA GLU A 264 -9.04 2.78 4.22
C GLU A 264 -9.45 3.63 3.00
N GLY A 265 -9.82 4.88 3.24
CA GLY A 265 -10.31 5.79 2.21
C GLY A 265 -11.72 5.44 1.73
N ALA A 266 -12.43 6.42 1.18
CA ALA A 266 -13.84 6.26 0.77
C ALA A 266 -14.04 5.46 -0.53
N GLY A 267 -12.96 5.14 -1.25
CA GLY A 267 -12.98 4.37 -2.50
C GLY A 267 -13.27 2.89 -2.32
N ASN A 268 -13.21 2.14 -3.42
CA ASN A 268 -13.41 0.69 -3.47
C ASN A 268 -12.09 -0.05 -3.70
N LEU A 269 -11.77 -1.04 -2.86
CA LEU A 269 -10.70 -2.00 -3.13
C LEU A 269 -11.34 -3.30 -3.63
N ILE A 270 -10.96 -3.74 -4.83
CA ILE A 270 -11.53 -4.93 -5.46
C ILE A 270 -10.48 -6.03 -5.46
N LEU A 271 -10.79 -7.17 -4.84
CA LEU A 271 -9.97 -8.39 -4.89
C LEU A 271 -10.54 -9.34 -5.94
N ASN A 272 -9.74 -9.60 -6.96
CA ASN A 272 -10.09 -10.48 -8.08
C ASN A 272 -9.40 -11.84 -8.01
N ALA A 273 -8.56 -12.08 -7.01
CA ALA A 273 -7.78 -13.29 -6.83
C ALA A 273 -7.68 -13.69 -5.35
N GLY A 274 -7.53 -14.99 -5.09
CA GLY A 274 -7.51 -15.55 -3.73
C GLY A 274 -6.31 -15.07 -2.92
N ALA A 275 -6.58 -14.35 -1.83
CA ALA A 275 -5.57 -13.89 -0.89
C ALA A 275 -5.18 -15.00 0.09
N THR A 276 -3.88 -15.13 0.38
CA THR A 276 -3.37 -16.21 1.23
C THR A 276 -3.15 -15.82 2.68
N TYR A 277 -3.19 -14.52 3.01
CA TYR A 277 -2.99 -14.02 4.37
C TYR A 277 -4.05 -14.54 5.34
N THR A 278 -3.64 -14.79 6.58
CA THR A 278 -4.46 -15.40 7.64
C THR A 278 -4.80 -14.44 8.79
N GLY A 279 -4.15 -13.29 8.87
CA GLY A 279 -4.45 -12.26 9.86
C GLY A 279 -5.68 -11.44 9.47
N PRO A 280 -6.15 -10.54 10.35
CA PRO A 280 -7.43 -9.86 10.18
C PRO A 280 -7.58 -9.06 8.88
N THR A 281 -8.77 -9.13 8.31
CA THR A 281 -9.27 -8.21 7.29
C THR A 281 -10.04 -7.07 7.96
N THR A 282 -9.46 -5.87 8.01
CA THR A 282 -10.11 -4.69 8.59
C THR A 282 -10.64 -3.74 7.52
N ILE A 283 -11.92 -3.36 7.58
CA ILE A 283 -12.53 -2.36 6.68
C ILE A 283 -12.93 -1.15 7.51
N ARG A 284 -12.14 -0.06 7.42
CA ARG A 284 -12.39 1.17 8.20
C ARG A 284 -13.23 2.20 7.46
N GLN A 285 -13.15 2.24 6.15
CA GLN A 285 -13.87 3.19 5.31
C GLN A 285 -13.99 2.67 3.87
N GLY A 286 -15.04 3.13 3.17
CA GLY A 286 -15.31 2.76 1.79
C GLY A 286 -15.70 1.29 1.69
N THR A 287 -15.37 0.68 0.56
CA THR A 287 -15.79 -0.70 0.25
C THR A 287 -14.58 -1.60 0.01
N LEU A 288 -14.63 -2.82 0.56
CA LEU A 288 -13.83 -3.94 0.10
C LEU A 288 -14.75 -4.86 -0.70
N THR A 289 -14.53 -4.98 -2.01
CA THR A 289 -15.26 -5.92 -2.87
C THR A 289 -14.47 -7.22 -3.05
N LEU A 290 -15.10 -8.33 -2.70
CA LEU A 290 -14.67 -9.67 -3.10
C LEU A 290 -15.39 -10.03 -4.40
N ASN A 291 -14.66 -10.04 -5.50
CA ASN A 291 -15.24 -10.18 -6.82
C ASN A 291 -15.06 -11.60 -7.37
N PHE A 292 -16.00 -12.49 -7.06
CA PHE A 292 -16.04 -13.82 -7.67
C PHE A 292 -16.50 -13.78 -9.14
N ALA A 293 -17.20 -12.72 -9.55
CA ALA A 293 -17.64 -12.52 -10.93
C ALA A 293 -16.47 -12.28 -11.92
N ASN A 294 -15.25 -12.15 -11.42
CA ASN A 294 -14.08 -11.98 -12.25
C ASN A 294 -13.75 -13.23 -13.07
N THR A 295 -14.04 -13.20 -14.37
CA THR A 295 -13.71 -14.29 -15.32
C THR A 295 -12.35 -14.14 -15.97
N VAL A 296 -11.66 -13.01 -15.77
CA VAL A 296 -10.40 -12.69 -16.46
C VAL A 296 -9.14 -13.10 -15.69
N SER A 297 -9.25 -13.54 -14.42
CA SER A 297 -8.11 -14.07 -13.67
C SER A 297 -8.24 -15.57 -13.43
N PRO A 298 -7.28 -16.40 -13.86
CA PRO A 298 -7.27 -17.83 -13.52
C PRO A 298 -7.04 -18.10 -12.01
N ALA A 299 -6.74 -17.05 -11.23
CA ALA A 299 -6.47 -17.12 -9.79
C ALA A 299 -7.68 -16.77 -8.90
N ALA A 300 -8.87 -16.56 -9.46
CA ALA A 300 -10.09 -16.34 -8.69
C ALA A 300 -10.67 -17.70 -8.23
N PRO A 301 -10.56 -18.09 -6.95
CA PRO A 301 -11.21 -19.30 -6.46
C PRO A 301 -12.72 -19.09 -6.42
N LEU A 302 -13.50 -20.16 -6.59
CA LEU A 302 -14.97 -20.10 -6.47
C LEU A 302 -15.43 -20.00 -5.00
N THR A 303 -14.54 -20.36 -4.07
CA THR A 303 -14.73 -20.28 -2.62
C THR A 303 -13.55 -19.54 -2.00
N ASN A 304 -13.82 -18.66 -1.03
CA ASN A 304 -12.82 -17.96 -0.22
C ASN A 304 -11.80 -17.15 -1.03
N LEU A 305 -12.19 -15.93 -1.43
CA LEU A 305 -11.23 -14.93 -1.91
C LEU A 305 -10.33 -14.41 -0.78
N ILE A 306 -10.80 -14.48 0.46
CA ILE A 306 -10.00 -14.29 1.66
C ILE A 306 -9.88 -15.64 2.36
N ASN A 307 -8.69 -15.96 2.87
CA ASN A 307 -8.45 -17.19 3.63
C ASN A 307 -9.45 -17.30 4.80
N PRO A 308 -10.13 -18.45 4.98
CA PRO A 308 -11.16 -18.63 6.01
C PRO A 308 -10.63 -18.51 7.46
N ALA A 309 -9.32 -18.61 7.68
CA ALA A 309 -8.72 -18.33 8.98
C ALA A 309 -8.76 -16.82 9.35
N SER A 310 -8.85 -15.93 8.35
CA SER A 310 -8.94 -14.49 8.57
C SER A 310 -10.23 -14.13 9.29
N SER A 311 -10.12 -13.26 10.30
CA SER A 311 -11.27 -12.61 10.92
C SER A 311 -11.64 -11.34 10.16
N LEU A 312 -12.93 -11.01 10.15
CA LEU A 312 -13.44 -9.77 9.59
C LEU A 312 -13.60 -8.73 10.70
N ARG A 313 -13.06 -7.53 10.51
CA ARG A 313 -13.34 -6.38 11.38
C ARG A 313 -13.93 -5.23 10.58
N LEU A 314 -15.22 -4.98 10.79
CA LEU A 314 -15.94 -3.88 10.18
C LEU A 314 -15.91 -2.69 11.14
N ALA A 315 -15.25 -1.60 10.73
CA ALA A 315 -14.95 -0.44 11.57
C ALA A 315 -15.34 0.87 10.89
N GLY A 316 -16.52 0.91 10.28
CA GLY A 316 -17.03 2.07 9.54
C GLY A 316 -17.06 1.93 8.01
N GLY A 317 -16.78 0.74 7.47
CA GLY A 317 -16.82 0.47 6.03
C GLY A 317 -17.70 -0.72 5.66
N THR A 318 -17.71 -1.05 4.37
CA THR A 318 -18.60 -2.05 3.78
C THR A 318 -17.81 -3.21 3.21
N LEU A 319 -18.21 -4.45 3.55
CA LEU A 319 -17.85 -5.63 2.78
C LEU A 319 -18.88 -5.82 1.67
N ALA A 320 -18.40 -5.91 0.43
CA ALA A 320 -19.21 -6.25 -0.73
C ALA A 320 -18.76 -7.59 -1.32
N VAL A 321 -19.69 -8.47 -1.69
CA VAL A 321 -19.39 -9.75 -2.35
C VAL A 321 -20.20 -9.89 -3.63
N SER A 322 -19.53 -10.05 -4.76
CA SER A 322 -20.19 -10.25 -6.06
C SER A 322 -20.02 -11.67 -6.55
N GLY A 323 -21.13 -12.39 -6.71
CA GLY A 323 -21.17 -13.75 -7.24
C GLY A 323 -20.96 -13.86 -8.75
N LEU A 324 -20.57 -15.05 -9.18
CA LEU A 324 -20.36 -15.46 -10.57
C LEU A 324 -21.60 -16.15 -11.13
N THR A 325 -21.89 -15.93 -12.41
CA THR A 325 -23.03 -16.53 -13.11
C THR A 325 -22.97 -18.06 -13.08
N SER A 326 -24.11 -18.68 -12.78
CA SER A 326 -24.30 -20.14 -12.70
C SER A 326 -23.38 -20.85 -11.71
N VAL A 327 -22.87 -20.13 -10.71
CA VAL A 327 -21.94 -20.65 -9.71
C VAL A 327 -22.42 -20.31 -8.31
N ASN A 328 -22.24 -21.25 -7.39
CA ASN A 328 -22.39 -21.02 -5.96
C ASN A 328 -21.05 -20.54 -5.41
N ASN A 329 -20.99 -19.26 -5.03
CA ASN A 329 -19.83 -18.70 -4.36
C ASN A 329 -20.00 -18.70 -2.85
N SER A 330 -18.89 -18.91 -2.15
CA SER A 330 -18.86 -18.81 -0.70
C SER A 330 -17.63 -18.04 -0.23
N GLN A 331 -17.80 -17.25 0.82
CA GLN A 331 -16.72 -16.66 1.60
C GLN A 331 -16.96 -17.00 3.07
N THR A 332 -15.93 -17.45 3.78
CA THR A 332 -15.98 -17.72 5.22
C THR A 332 -14.96 -16.83 5.94
N PHE A 333 -15.32 -16.35 7.12
CA PHE A 333 -14.40 -15.72 8.06
C PHE A 333 -14.42 -16.51 9.38
N SER A 334 -13.31 -16.49 10.11
CA SER A 334 -13.22 -17.17 11.42
C SER A 334 -14.09 -16.51 12.51
N GLY A 335 -14.49 -15.26 12.27
CA GLY A 335 -15.40 -14.48 13.10
C GLY A 335 -15.46 -13.04 12.60
N THR A 336 -16.46 -12.30 13.07
CA THR A 336 -16.71 -10.91 12.68
C THR A 336 -16.78 -10.00 13.90
N THR A 337 -16.01 -8.92 13.90
CA THR A 337 -16.11 -7.85 14.89
C THR A 337 -16.73 -6.60 14.26
N ILE A 338 -17.79 -6.09 14.88
CA ILE A 338 -18.41 -4.80 14.54
C ILE A 338 -17.84 -3.75 15.48
N ALA A 339 -16.85 -3.02 14.99
CA ALA A 339 -16.14 -1.94 15.68
C ALA A 339 -16.90 -0.60 15.56
N PRO A 340 -16.50 0.46 16.31
CA PRO A 340 -17.15 1.76 16.23
C PRO A 340 -17.28 2.29 14.80
N GLY A 341 -18.46 2.80 14.46
CA GLY A 341 -18.78 3.36 13.15
C GLY A 341 -19.82 2.54 12.37
N PRO A 342 -20.49 3.17 11.37
CA PRO A 342 -21.50 2.52 10.56
C PRO A 342 -20.87 1.54 9.57
N SER A 343 -21.19 0.27 9.71
CA SER A 343 -20.65 -0.79 8.86
C SER A 343 -21.72 -1.39 7.94
N GLY A 344 -21.28 -1.87 6.78
CA GLY A 344 -22.17 -2.41 5.76
C GLY A 344 -21.84 -3.84 5.33
N LEU A 345 -22.87 -4.60 4.98
CA LEU A 345 -22.74 -5.84 4.21
C LEU A 345 -23.56 -5.71 2.93
N VAL A 346 -22.95 -6.00 1.79
CA VAL A 346 -23.59 -6.00 0.48
C VAL A 346 -23.22 -7.27 -0.27
N SER A 347 -24.19 -7.91 -0.89
CA SER A 347 -23.96 -9.12 -1.69
C SER A 347 -24.85 -9.11 -2.92
N SER A 348 -24.32 -9.60 -4.04
CA SER A 348 -25.07 -9.86 -5.26
C SER A 348 -24.77 -11.26 -5.76
N ILE A 349 -25.73 -11.88 -6.44
CA ILE A 349 -25.51 -13.12 -7.18
C ILE A 349 -25.06 -12.83 -8.61
N GLY A 350 -24.37 -13.79 -9.22
CA GLY A 350 -24.41 -13.92 -10.66
C GLY A 350 -25.76 -14.52 -11.09
N VAL A 351 -26.13 -14.37 -12.37
CA VAL A 351 -27.38 -14.96 -12.89
C VAL A 351 -27.40 -16.47 -12.61
N ASN A 352 -28.47 -17.01 -12.05
CA ASN A 352 -28.60 -18.42 -11.65
C ASN A 352 -27.49 -18.95 -10.70
N GLY A 353 -26.79 -18.05 -10.02
CA GLY A 353 -25.80 -18.39 -9.01
C GLY A 353 -26.30 -18.11 -7.59
N ASN A 354 -25.48 -18.48 -6.61
CA ASN A 354 -25.69 -18.16 -5.21
C ASN A 354 -24.44 -17.49 -4.64
N THR A 355 -24.61 -16.70 -3.59
CA THR A 355 -23.50 -16.07 -2.87
C THR A 355 -23.76 -16.14 -1.38
N SER A 356 -22.95 -16.92 -0.68
CA SER A 356 -23.02 -17.09 0.77
C SER A 356 -21.80 -16.48 1.44
N VAL A 357 -22.02 -15.73 2.51
CA VAL A 357 -20.96 -15.17 3.35
C VAL A 357 -21.15 -15.68 4.76
N ASP A 358 -20.27 -16.57 5.22
CA ASP A 358 -20.21 -17.02 6.59
C ASP A 358 -19.36 -16.04 7.42
N LEU A 359 -20.03 -15.31 8.30
CA LEU A 359 -19.46 -14.29 9.18
C LEU A 359 -18.87 -14.91 10.46
N GLY A 360 -19.10 -16.20 10.72
CA GLY A 360 -18.79 -16.85 11.98
C GLY A 360 -19.51 -16.19 13.16
N ALA A 361 -18.86 -16.18 14.33
CA ALA A 361 -19.37 -15.47 15.49
C ALA A 361 -19.25 -13.95 15.31
N ILE A 362 -20.34 -13.23 15.51
CA ILE A 362 -20.40 -11.76 15.50
C ILE A 362 -20.24 -11.25 16.93
N THR A 363 -19.20 -10.44 17.15
CA THR A 363 -18.96 -9.68 18.38
C THR A 363 -19.09 -8.19 18.10
N ARG A 364 -19.75 -7.44 18.97
CA ARG A 364 -19.96 -5.99 18.81
C ARG A 364 -19.14 -5.21 19.84
N GLU A 365 -18.37 -4.22 19.38
CA GLU A 365 -17.78 -3.18 20.22
C GLU A 365 -18.77 -2.00 20.36
N ALA A 366 -18.71 -1.26 21.48
CA ALA A 366 -19.59 -0.11 21.72
C ALA A 366 -19.45 0.95 20.60
N GLY A 367 -20.58 1.49 20.13
CA GLY A 367 -20.61 2.46 19.03
C GLY A 367 -20.55 1.84 17.61
N GLY A 368 -20.41 0.52 17.49
CA GLY A 368 -20.54 -0.18 16.21
C GLY A 368 -22.00 -0.37 15.82
N THR A 369 -22.31 -0.15 14.55
CA THR A 369 -23.59 -0.51 13.91
C THR A 369 -23.34 -1.27 12.61
N LEU A 370 -24.29 -2.12 12.24
CA LEU A 370 -24.25 -2.97 11.07
C LEU A 370 -25.54 -2.79 10.28
N ASN A 371 -25.43 -2.46 9.00
CA ASN A 371 -26.54 -2.55 8.09
C ASN A 371 -26.24 -3.59 7.00
N ILE A 372 -27.09 -4.60 6.92
CA ILE A 372 -27.12 -5.53 5.80
C ILE A 372 -27.97 -4.88 4.71
N SER A 373 -27.50 -4.84 3.47
CA SER A 373 -28.33 -4.42 2.34
C SER A 373 -29.55 -5.32 2.20
N THR A 374 -30.50 -4.97 1.34
CA THR A 374 -31.61 -5.86 0.99
C THR A 374 -31.07 -7.25 0.65
N ILE A 375 -31.53 -8.26 1.39
CA ILE A 375 -31.16 -9.66 1.17
C ILE A 375 -32.03 -10.17 0.02
N VAL A 376 -31.41 -10.37 -1.14
CA VAL A 376 -32.10 -10.88 -2.33
C VAL A 376 -32.01 -12.40 -2.37
N ALA A 377 -32.97 -13.05 -3.04
CA ALA A 377 -32.95 -14.49 -3.24
C ALA A 377 -31.60 -14.93 -3.86
N GLY A 378 -31.02 -16.00 -3.32
CA GLY A 378 -29.70 -16.50 -3.74
C GLY A 378 -28.51 -15.87 -3.01
N THR A 379 -28.70 -14.76 -2.27
CA THR A 379 -27.70 -14.24 -1.32
C THR A 379 -27.99 -14.70 0.10
N GLY A 380 -26.95 -14.87 0.91
CA GLY A 380 -27.09 -15.23 2.32
C GLY A 380 -25.89 -14.82 3.16
N TYR A 381 -26.17 -14.46 4.41
CA TYR A 381 -25.16 -14.21 5.44
C TYR A 381 -25.38 -15.20 6.58
N VAL A 382 -24.43 -16.10 6.78
CA VAL A 382 -24.47 -17.11 7.84
C VAL A 382 -23.75 -16.57 9.06
N THR A 383 -24.26 -16.86 10.25
CA THR A 383 -23.61 -16.56 11.52
C THR A 383 -23.89 -17.63 12.57
N SER A 384 -22.95 -17.82 13.48
CA SER A 384 -23.15 -18.64 14.69
C SER A 384 -23.69 -17.84 15.88
N THR A 385 -23.77 -16.51 15.78
CA THR A 385 -24.36 -15.69 16.84
C THR A 385 -25.88 -15.83 16.82
N PRO A 386 -26.53 -16.28 17.91
CA PRO A 386 -27.98 -16.40 17.96
C PRO A 386 -28.65 -15.03 18.08
N ALA A 387 -29.89 -14.94 17.61
CA ALA A 387 -30.77 -13.84 17.96
C ALA A 387 -31.22 -13.95 19.43
N VAL A 388 -31.18 -12.85 20.17
CA VAL A 388 -31.68 -12.75 21.54
C VAL A 388 -32.93 -11.87 21.52
N ASN A 389 -34.03 -12.36 22.09
CA ASN A 389 -35.34 -11.69 22.03
C ASN A 389 -35.81 -11.39 20.58
N GLY A 390 -35.48 -12.29 19.65
CA GLY A 390 -35.94 -12.21 18.26
C GLY A 390 -35.08 -11.37 17.33
N ILE A 391 -34.09 -10.63 17.81
CA ILE A 391 -33.16 -9.84 16.98
C ILE A 391 -31.69 -10.20 17.26
N LEU A 392 -30.80 -9.99 16.29
CA LEU A 392 -29.35 -10.14 16.47
C LEU A 392 -28.82 -9.14 17.51
N GLY A 393 -29.41 -7.95 17.55
CA GLY A 393 -29.18 -6.92 18.55
C GLY A 393 -29.56 -5.54 18.03
N GLY A 394 -29.76 -4.56 18.93
CA GLY A 394 -30.13 -3.18 18.60
C GLY A 394 -29.05 -2.36 17.85
N TYR A 395 -28.10 -3.04 17.22
CA TYR A 395 -27.03 -2.47 16.42
C TYR A 395 -27.09 -2.93 14.96
N ALA A 396 -27.97 -3.87 14.61
CA ALA A 396 -27.99 -4.53 13.31
C ALA A 396 -29.34 -4.38 12.60
N THR A 397 -29.33 -3.87 11.37
CA THR A 397 -30.52 -3.68 10.54
C THR A 397 -30.40 -4.35 9.18
N VAL A 398 -31.53 -4.63 8.54
CA VAL A 398 -31.63 -5.02 7.13
C VAL A 398 -32.30 -3.89 6.35
N ALA A 399 -31.68 -3.52 5.22
CA ALA A 399 -32.13 -2.46 4.32
C ALA A 399 -32.37 -1.09 4.99
N ASN A 400 -31.72 -0.82 6.14
CA ASN A 400 -31.96 0.31 7.03
C ASN A 400 -33.43 0.46 7.49
N ASN A 401 -34.23 -0.60 7.36
CA ASN A 401 -35.67 -0.55 7.63
C ASN A 401 -36.05 -1.45 8.81
N ASP A 402 -35.55 -2.69 8.79
CA ASP A 402 -35.93 -3.71 9.76
C ASP A 402 -34.77 -4.07 10.67
N TRP A 403 -35.06 -4.50 11.91
CA TRP A 403 -34.04 -5.13 12.74
C TRP A 403 -33.58 -6.43 12.09
N ALA A 404 -32.28 -6.72 12.19
CA ALA A 404 -31.75 -8.01 11.76
C ALA A 404 -32.12 -9.09 12.78
N THR A 405 -32.52 -10.26 12.30
CA THR A 405 -32.74 -11.48 13.08
C THR A 405 -31.89 -12.64 12.53
N VAL A 406 -31.93 -13.79 13.20
CA VAL A 406 -31.21 -15.01 12.78
C VAL A 406 -32.21 -16.16 12.68
N THR A 407 -32.39 -16.68 11.46
CA THR A 407 -33.31 -17.79 11.15
C THR A 407 -32.52 -18.92 10.50
N GLY A 408 -32.49 -20.10 11.14
CA GLY A 408 -31.73 -21.25 10.61
C GLY A 408 -30.24 -20.95 10.38
N GLY A 409 -29.64 -20.13 11.25
CA GLY A 409 -28.24 -19.68 11.13
C GLY A 409 -27.99 -18.57 10.11
N ASN A 410 -29.01 -18.07 9.42
CA ASN A 410 -28.88 -17.00 8.43
C ASN A 410 -29.44 -15.68 8.95
N LEU A 411 -28.79 -14.57 8.62
CA LEU A 411 -29.34 -13.23 8.85
C LEU A 411 -30.58 -13.02 7.98
N ALA A 412 -31.62 -12.43 8.57
CA ALA A 412 -32.86 -12.08 7.90
C ALA A 412 -33.44 -10.78 8.47
N ALA A 413 -34.40 -10.17 7.76
CA ALA A 413 -35.20 -9.09 8.33
C ALA A 413 -36.18 -9.65 9.38
N TYR A 414 -36.27 -9.02 10.54
CA TYR A 414 -37.25 -9.38 11.57
C TYR A 414 -38.65 -9.01 11.10
N SER A 415 -39.62 -9.90 11.29
CA SER A 415 -41.02 -9.69 10.87
C SER A 415 -42.03 -9.81 12.02
N GLY A 416 -41.57 -10.06 13.25
CA GLY A 416 -42.44 -10.30 14.42
C GLY A 416 -42.98 -9.05 15.10
N TYR A 417 -43.07 -7.91 14.39
CA TYR A 417 -43.54 -6.67 14.98
C TYR A 417 -45.01 -6.78 15.42
N GLN A 418 -45.28 -6.35 16.65
CA GLN A 418 -46.65 -6.18 17.13
C GLN A 418 -47.12 -4.76 16.78
N THR A 419 -48.28 -4.63 16.16
CA THR A 419 -48.96 -3.35 16.03
C THR A 419 -49.46 -2.93 17.41
N GLY A 420 -48.94 -1.82 17.94
CA GLY A 420 -49.53 -1.19 19.12
C GLY A 420 -50.92 -0.66 18.76
N THR A 421 -51.96 -1.11 19.47
CA THR A 421 -53.19 -0.32 19.59
C THR A 421 -52.95 0.67 20.72
N ASP A 422 -52.73 1.94 20.39
CA ASP A 422 -52.65 3.03 21.37
C ASP A 422 -54.00 3.25 22.07
#